data_AF-A0A392Q7B8-F1
#
_entry.id   AF-A0A392Q7B8-F1
#
_cell.length_a   1.000
_cell.length_b   1.000
_cell.length_c   1.000
_cell.angle_alpha   90.00
_cell.angle_beta   90.00
_cell.angle_gamma   90.00
#
_symmetry.space_group_name_H-M   'P 1'
#
loop_
_entity.id
_entity.type
_entity.pdbx_description
1 polymer ?
#
loop_
_entity_poly.entity_id
_entity_poly.type
_entity_poly.pdbx_seq_one_letter_code
_entity_poly.pdbx_strand_id
1 'polypeptide(L)' 'DSHNQAGIAYNGGIEPLLKLLGTKNTSVQHNASFALYALADNEDNVAVIIKAGGFQKLHEGHFNAQLFIKVTNRTSFSH' A
#
# COMPACT_ATOMS: atom_id res chain seq x y z
N ASP A 1 -4.73 9.36 14.43
CA ASP A 1 -4.02 10.58 14.85
C ASP A 1 -3.44 11.23 13.61
N SER A 2 -4.01 12.35 13.19
CA SER A 2 -3.61 13.05 11.96
C SER A 2 -2.25 13.74 12.08
N HIS A 3 -1.81 14.07 13.30
CA HIS A 3 -0.50 14.69 13.55
C HIS A 3 0.62 13.69 13.30
N ASN A 4 0.46 12.44 13.75
CA ASN A 4 1.42 11.37 13.47
C ASN A 4 1.51 11.08 11.97
N GLN A 5 0.37 11.06 11.27
CA GLN A 5 0.34 10.88 9.81
C GLN A 5 1.04 12.02 9.07
N ALA A 6 0.80 13.27 9.46
CA ALA A 6 1.48 14.44 8.90
C ALA A 6 2.99 14.39 9.16
N GLY A 7 3.39 13.98 10.37
CA GLY A 7 4.81 13.81 10.73
C GLY A 7 5.51 12.75 9.89
N ILE A 8 4.86 11.61 9.60
CA ILE A 8 5.41 10.58 8.72
C ILE A 8 5.64 11.13 7.31
N ALA A 9 4.69 11.88 6.76
CA ALA A 9 4.82 12.45 5.43
C ALA A 9 5.91 13.51 5.36
N TYR A 10 5.92 14.43 6.33
CA TYR A 10 6.91 15.49 6.44
C TYR A 10 8.34 14.95 6.58
N ASN A 11 8.52 13.87 7.33
CA ASN A 11 9.81 13.20 7.51
C ASN A 11 10.23 12.30 6.33
N GLY A 12 9.57 12.41 5.17
CA GLY A 12 9.94 11.69 3.95
C GLY A 12 9.48 10.23 3.90
N GLY A 13 8.51 9.82 4.72
CA GLY A 13 8.01 8.44 4.76
C GLY A 13 7.26 8.00 3.51
N ILE A 14 6.80 8.93 2.67
CA ILE A 14 5.98 8.64 1.46
C ILE A 14 6.82 8.04 0.33
N GLU A 15 8.01 8.57 0.04
CA GLU A 15 8.85 8.11 -1.06
C GLU A 15 9.28 6.64 -0.92
N PRO A 16 9.73 6.15 0.26
CA PRO A 16 10.00 4.74 0.47
C PRO A 16 8.79 3.84 0.17
N LEU A 17 7.59 4.24 0.61
CA LEU A 17 6.37 3.49 0.34
C LEU A 17 6.09 3.42 -1.18
N LEU A 18 6.23 4.54 -1.90
CA LEU A 18 6.11 4.56 -3.36
C LEU A 18 7.18 3.69 -4.05
N LYS A 19 8.38 3.57 -3.49
CA LYS A 19 9.40 2.64 -4.02
C LYS A 19 8.98 1.17 -3.84
N LEU A 20 8.35 0.84 -2.71
CA LEU A 20 7.89 -0.52 -2.41
C LEU A 20 6.80 -1.03 -3.36
N LEU A 21 6.01 -0.11 -3.97
CA LEU A 21 5.03 -0.46 -5.00
C LEU A 21 5.67 -1.12 -6.24
N GLY A 22 6.93 -0.82 -6.55
CA GLY A 22 7.65 -1.40 -7.69
C GLY A 22 8.28 -2.77 -7.42
N THR A 23 8.12 -3.34 -6.22
CA THR A 23 8.72 -4.64 -5.88
C THR A 23 7.95 -5.79 -6.52
N LYS A 24 8.62 -6.92 -6.79
CA LYS A 24 7.94 -8.14 -7.28
C LYS A 24 7.21 -8.92 -6.19
N ASN A 25 7.36 -8.50 -4.93
CA ASN A 25 6.74 -9.17 -3.79
C ASN A 25 5.33 -8.59 -3.57
N THR A 26 4.32 -9.37 -3.93
CA THR A 26 2.92 -8.95 -3.86
C THR A 26 2.47 -8.55 -2.46
N SER A 27 2.98 -9.20 -1.40
CA SER A 27 2.64 -8.85 -0.02
C SER A 27 3.24 -7.50 0.38
N VAL A 28 4.45 -7.20 -0.08
CA VAL A 28 5.10 -5.91 0.15
C VAL A 28 4.37 -4.80 -0.61
N GLN A 29 3.99 -5.05 -1.87
CA GLN A 29 3.18 -4.11 -2.64
C GLN A 29 1.84 -3.84 -1.94
N HIS A 30 1.14 -4.88 -1.49
CA HIS A 30 -0.13 -4.75 -0.78
C HIS A 30 0.01 -3.90 0.49
N ASN A 31 1.02 -4.17 1.32
CA ASN A 31 1.26 -3.43 2.56
C ASN A 31 1.60 -1.95 2.27
N ALA A 32 2.39 -1.69 1.24
CA ALA A 32 2.72 -0.32 0.83
C ALA A 32 1.48 0.43 0.32
N SER A 33 0.64 -0.21 -0.50
CA SER A 33 -0.63 0.38 -0.95
C SER A 33 -1.57 0.68 0.21
N PHE A 34 -1.68 -0.24 1.18
CA PHE A 34 -2.52 -0.05 2.36
C PHE A 34 -2.01 1.08 3.26
N ALA A 35 -0.70 1.19 3.46
CA ALA A 35 -0.10 2.29 4.20
C ALA A 35 -0.32 3.65 3.52
N LEU A 36 -0.17 3.72 2.18
CA LEU A 36 -0.47 4.93 1.42
C LEU A 36 -1.95 5.32 1.49
N TYR A 37 -2.85 4.34 1.43
CA TYR A 37 -4.29 4.56 1.64
C TYR A 37 -4.57 5.14 3.04
N ALA A 38 -3.98 4.57 4.09
CA ALA A 38 -4.16 5.06 5.46
C ALA A 38 -3.56 6.46 5.67
N LEU A 39 -2.46 6.80 4.98
CA LEU A 39 -1.86 8.14 5.03
C LEU A 39 -2.68 9.19 4.27
N ALA A 40 -3.38 8.78 3.22
CA ALA A 40 -4.25 9.63 2.40
C ALA A 40 -5.56 10.06 3.10
N ASP A 41 -5.85 9.52 4.29
CA ASP A 41 -6.91 10.03 5.17
C ASP A 41 -6.66 11.48 5.63
N ASN A 42 -5.39 11.92 5.57
CA ASN A 42 -5.00 13.32 5.75
C ASN A 42 -4.80 14.01 4.38
N GLU A 43 -5.55 15.08 4.12
CA GLU A 43 -5.53 15.82 2.85
C GLU A 43 -4.15 16.43 2.52
N ASP A 44 -3.39 16.88 3.52
CA ASP A 44 -2.02 17.40 3.31
C ASP A 44 -1.11 16.29 2.76
N ASN A 45 -1.28 15.06 3.25
CA ASN A 45 -0.53 13.90 2.75
C ASN A 45 -0.94 13.54 1.33
N VAL A 46 -2.23 13.71 0.96
CA VAL A 46 -2.69 13.49 -0.42
C VAL A 46 -1.90 14.37 -1.39
N ALA A 47 -1.73 15.65 -1.06
CA ALA A 47 -0.94 16.57 -1.89
C ALA A 47 0.53 16.12 -2.02
N VAL A 48 1.14 15.62 -0.94
CA VAL A 48 2.50 15.09 -0.97
C VAL A 48 2.60 13.82 -1.81
N ILE A 49 1.65 12.88 -1.67
CA ILE A 49 1.60 11.64 -2.47
C ILE A 49 1.50 11.95 -3.96
N ILE A 50 0.62 12.90 -4.34
CA ILE A 50 0.46 13.30 -5.74
C ILE A 50 1.75 13.94 -6.27
N LYS A 51 2.34 14.89 -5.53
CA LYS A 51 3.59 15.56 -5.92
C LYS A 51 4.76 14.57 -6.07
N ALA A 52 4.79 13.52 -5.27
CA ALA A 52 5.79 12.45 -5.34
C ALA A 52 5.53 11.42 -6.46
N GLY A 53 4.52 11.63 -7.33
CA GLY A 53 4.21 10.72 -8.44
C GLY A 53 3.39 9.50 -8.02
N GLY A 54 2.71 9.55 -6.88
CA GLY A 54 1.95 8.42 -6.34
C GLY A 54 0.84 7.92 -7.27
N PHE A 55 0.16 8.81 -7.98
CA PHE A 55 -0.85 8.43 -8.99
C PHE A 55 -0.24 7.55 -10.08
N GLN A 56 0.87 7.98 -10.68
CA GLN A 56 1.53 7.24 -11.75
C GLN A 56 1.99 5.86 -11.27
N LYS A 57 2.59 5.79 -10.07
CA LYS A 57 3.03 4.53 -9.47
C LYS A 57 1.91 3.55 -9.18
N LEU A 58 0.75 4.05 -8.75
CA LEU A 58 -0.45 3.23 -8.55
C LEU A 58 -1.10 2.84 -9.89
N HIS A 59 -1.01 3.68 -10.92
CA HIS A 59 -1.52 3.35 -12.23
C HIS A 59 -0.67 2.25 -12.93
N GLU A 60 0.65 2.37 -12.86
CA GLU A 60 1.62 1.43 -13.44
C GLU A 60 1.80 0.15 -12.61
N GLY A 61 1.31 0.15 -11.37
CA GLY A 61 1.48 -0.97 -10.46
C GLY A 61 0.76 -2.22 -10.96
N HIS A 62 1.51 -3.29 -11.19
CA HIS A 62 0.97 -4.62 -11.43
C HIS A 62 0.47 -5.23 -10.11
N PHE A 63 -0.63 -4.70 -9.57
CA PHE A 63 -1.23 -5.18 -8.33
C PHE A 63 -2.02 -6.47 -8.60
N ASN A 64 -1.34 -7.61 -8.49
CA ASN A 64 -2.02 -8.89 -8.47
C ASN A 64 -2.82 -8.98 -7.16
N ALA A 65 -4.14 -8.72 -7.25
CA ALA A 65 -5.05 -9.04 -6.18
C ALA A 65 -5.00 -10.56 -5.97
N GLN A 66 -4.19 -11.02 -5.01
CA GLN A 66 -4.37 -12.37 -4.49
C GLN A 66 -5.72 -12.36 -3.79
N LEU A 67 -6.77 -12.71 -4.54
CA LEU A 67 -8.03 -13.14 -3.97
C LEU A 67 -7.68 -14.20 -2.91
N PHE A 68 -8.14 -13.99 -1.68
CA PHE A 68 -8.00 -14.89 -0.53
C PHE A 68 -8.73 -16.24 -0.73
N ILE A 69 -8.79 -16.79 -1.93
CA ILE A 69 -9.35 -18.11 -2.24
C ILE A 69 -8.24 -19.16 -2.14
N LYS A 70 -7.78 -19.41 -0.91
CA LYS A 70 -7.11 -20.68 -0.58
C LYS A 70 -7.35 -21.16 0.85
N VAL A 71 -8.41 -20.66 1.51
CA VAL A 71 -8.89 -21.15 2.81
C VAL A 71 -10.10 -22.10 2.63
N THR A 72 -10.08 -22.97 1.62
CA THR A 72 -11.16 -23.96 1.45
C THR A 72 -10.71 -25.38 1.08
N ASN A 73 -9.43 -25.63 0.79
CA ASN A 73 -8.96 -26.98 0.42
C ASN A 73 -8.07 -27.66 1.48
N ARG A 74 -8.13 -27.25 2.75
CA ARG A 74 -7.40 -27.89 3.87
C ARG A 74 -8.31 -28.52 4.93
N THR A 75 -9.60 -28.68 4.64
CA THR A 75 -10.55 -29.40 5.52
C THR A 75 -11.37 -30.39 4.70
N SER A 76 -10.69 -31.36 4.10
CA SER A 76 -11.26 -32.71 3.99
C SER A 76 -10.38 -33.60 4.85
N PHE A 77 -10.64 -33.55 6.15
CA PHE A 77 -10.23 -34.62 7.06
C PHE A 77 -10.91 -35.89 6.59
N SER A 78 -10.09 -36.86 6.22
CA SER A 78 -10.41 -38.27 6.15
C SER A 78 -11.27 -38.70 7.34
N HIS A 79 -12.48 -39.17 7.06
CA HIS A 79 -13.17 -40.18 7.85
C HIS A 79 -13.42 -41.36 6.93
#